data_AF-A0A956ZBY7-F1
#
_entry.id   AF-A0A956ZBY7-F1
#
_cell.length_a   1.000
_cell.length_b   1.000
_cell.length_c   1.000
_cell.angle_alpha   90.00
_cell.angle_beta   90.00
_cell.angle_gamma   90.00
#
_symmetry.space_group_name_H-M   'P 1'
#
loop_
_entity.id
_entity.type
_entity.pdbx_description
1 polymer ?
#
loop_
_entity_poly.entity_id
_entity_poly.type
_entity_poly.pdbx_seq_one_letter_code
_entity_poly.pdbx_strand_id
1 'polypeptide(L)'
;ESELFGHEKGAFTGALSPKTGRFELADGGTIFLDEIGDLPLELQAKLLRVLQEGEFERVGGSRSIKVSVRVIAATNRDLKQAVEEGKFRADLFYRLNVFPIFIPPLRERKEDISVLVRHFVTKYSKKLEKKIDNISSEMMKGLLAHPGPGNVRELENIIERAVIIAHSPVIQIDESLDMRLDDPDPDAPSAGTLEDVERDYILRVLEDKGWVIHGARGAAVVLGMNPHTLRSRMKKLGIRKPGRRS
;
A
#
# COMPACT_ATOMS: atom_id res chain seq x y z
N GLU A 1 -4.47 -21.48 0.30
CA GLU A 1 -4.04 -22.83 -0.20
C GLU A 1 -4.13 -22.98 -1.72
N SER A 2 -5.33 -22.96 -2.27
CA SER A 2 -5.61 -23.12 -3.72
C SER A 2 -4.81 -22.16 -4.61
N GLU A 3 -4.47 -20.96 -4.11
CA GLU A 3 -3.59 -20.05 -4.86
C GLU A 3 -2.15 -20.55 -4.98
N LEU A 4 -1.56 -21.06 -3.88
CA LEU A 4 -0.17 -21.52 -3.87
C LEU A 4 0.00 -22.83 -4.61
N PHE A 5 -0.87 -23.80 -4.33
CA PHE A 5 -0.73 -25.19 -4.80
C PHE A 5 -1.69 -25.54 -5.94
N GLY A 6 -2.61 -24.66 -6.32
CA GLY A 6 -3.63 -24.97 -7.31
C GLY A 6 -4.72 -25.89 -6.75
N HIS A 7 -5.73 -26.18 -7.56
CA HIS A 7 -6.79 -27.12 -7.20
C HIS A 7 -7.28 -27.92 -8.41
N GLU A 8 -7.79 -29.11 -8.12
CA GLU A 8 -8.51 -29.93 -9.09
C GLU A 8 -10.00 -29.58 -9.14
N LYS A 9 -10.66 -29.97 -10.23
CA LYS A 9 -12.11 -29.79 -10.36
C LYS A 9 -12.83 -30.53 -9.23
N GLY A 10 -13.74 -29.84 -8.54
CA GLY A 10 -14.52 -30.42 -7.44
C GLY A 10 -13.80 -30.45 -6.08
N ALA A 11 -12.64 -29.82 -5.94
CA ALA A 11 -11.90 -29.77 -4.67
C ALA A 11 -12.67 -29.07 -3.52
N PHE A 12 -13.55 -28.13 -3.85
CA PHE A 12 -14.45 -27.43 -2.90
C PHE A 12 -15.70 -26.92 -3.63
N THR A 13 -16.69 -26.46 -2.88
CA THR A 13 -17.92 -25.86 -3.45
C THR A 13 -17.56 -24.63 -4.29
N GLY A 14 -17.78 -24.71 -5.61
CA GLY A 14 -17.40 -23.65 -6.56
C GLY A 14 -16.14 -23.93 -7.39
N ALA A 15 -15.43 -25.04 -7.14
CA ALA A 15 -14.30 -25.49 -7.95
C ALA A 15 -14.76 -26.09 -9.30
N LEU A 16 -15.28 -25.25 -10.20
CA LEU A 16 -15.89 -25.66 -11.48
C LEU A 16 -14.85 -26.18 -12.50
N SER A 17 -13.62 -25.71 -12.41
CA SER A 17 -12.50 -26.04 -13.29
C SER A 17 -11.21 -26.17 -12.48
N PRO A 18 -10.23 -26.97 -12.91
CA PRO A 18 -8.92 -26.99 -12.26
C PRO A 18 -8.21 -25.64 -12.42
N LYS A 19 -7.34 -25.29 -11.48
CA LYS A 19 -6.51 -24.08 -11.52
C LYS A 19 -5.08 -24.41 -11.12
N THR A 20 -4.13 -23.96 -11.92
CA THR A 20 -2.69 -24.04 -11.66
C THR A 20 -2.31 -23.14 -10.48
N GLY A 21 -1.48 -23.65 -9.57
CA GLY A 21 -0.96 -22.92 -8.41
C GLY A 21 0.26 -22.06 -8.73
N ARG A 22 0.59 -21.11 -7.83
CA ARG A 22 1.78 -20.25 -7.95
C ARG A 22 3.09 -21.05 -8.01
N PHE A 23 3.22 -22.15 -7.29
CA PHE A 23 4.44 -22.98 -7.34
C PHE A 23 4.64 -23.64 -8.71
N GLU A 24 3.56 -24.15 -9.31
CA GLU A 24 3.61 -24.73 -10.66
C GLU A 24 3.92 -23.66 -11.70
N LEU A 25 3.33 -22.46 -11.57
CA LEU A 25 3.63 -21.33 -12.47
C LEU A 25 5.06 -20.81 -12.35
N ALA A 26 5.70 -20.99 -11.20
CA ALA A 26 7.05 -20.54 -10.92
C ALA A 26 8.12 -21.62 -11.18
N ASP A 27 7.74 -22.76 -11.74
CA ASP A 27 8.69 -23.84 -12.06
C ASP A 27 9.81 -23.37 -13.00
N GLY A 28 11.05 -23.68 -12.65
CA GLY A 28 12.27 -23.17 -13.29
C GLY A 28 12.59 -21.69 -12.99
N GLY A 29 11.80 -21.04 -12.13
CA GLY A 29 11.86 -19.60 -11.87
C GLY A 29 12.07 -19.23 -10.40
N THR A 30 11.52 -18.07 -10.04
CA THR A 30 11.56 -17.53 -8.66
C THR A 30 10.16 -17.20 -8.20
N ILE A 31 9.83 -17.56 -6.96
CA ILE A 31 8.60 -17.18 -6.28
C ILE A 31 8.93 -16.24 -5.11
N PHE A 32 8.15 -15.16 -5.01
CA PHE A 32 8.19 -14.24 -3.87
C PHE A 32 6.95 -14.49 -3.00
N LEU A 33 7.17 -14.80 -1.73
CA LEU A 33 6.14 -15.04 -0.72
C LEU A 33 6.18 -13.90 0.29
N ASP A 34 5.19 -13.02 0.24
CA ASP A 34 5.04 -11.96 1.24
C ASP A 34 4.25 -12.45 2.45
N GLU A 35 4.44 -11.80 3.59
CA GLU A 35 3.71 -12.08 4.85
C GLU A 35 3.74 -13.56 5.28
N ILE A 36 4.89 -14.22 5.15
CA ILE A 36 4.98 -15.67 5.39
C ILE A 36 4.66 -16.07 6.85
N GLY A 37 4.84 -15.15 7.81
CA GLY A 37 4.54 -15.35 9.22
C GLY A 37 3.04 -15.43 9.55
N ASP A 38 2.18 -15.08 8.61
CA ASP A 38 0.71 -15.17 8.74
C ASP A 38 0.16 -16.50 8.21
N LEU A 39 1.03 -17.34 7.63
CA LEU A 39 0.63 -18.59 7.02
C LEU A 39 0.08 -19.58 8.09
N PRO A 40 -1.13 -20.15 7.92
CA PRO A 40 -1.65 -21.17 8.83
C PRO A 40 -0.73 -22.40 8.93
N LEU A 41 -0.68 -23.04 10.11
CA LEU A 41 0.19 -24.20 10.39
C LEU A 41 0.05 -25.34 9.36
N GLU A 42 -1.17 -25.61 8.88
CA GLU A 42 -1.42 -26.64 7.86
C GLU A 42 -0.71 -26.32 6.54
N LEU A 43 -0.71 -25.05 6.14
CA LEU A 43 -0.03 -24.60 4.93
C LEU A 43 1.48 -24.52 5.12
N GLN A 44 1.96 -24.27 6.34
CA GLN A 44 3.38 -24.34 6.66
C GLN A 44 3.94 -25.75 6.40
N ALA A 45 3.20 -26.81 6.75
CA ALA A 45 3.62 -28.18 6.47
C ALA A 45 3.70 -28.48 4.95
N LYS A 46 2.73 -27.99 4.17
CA LYS A 46 2.76 -28.14 2.70
C LYS A 46 3.89 -27.35 2.06
N LEU A 47 4.14 -26.13 2.54
CA LEU A 47 5.25 -25.32 2.07
C LEU A 47 6.61 -25.98 2.40
N LEU A 48 6.75 -26.55 3.60
CA LEU A 48 7.94 -27.28 3.98
C LEU A 48 8.22 -28.44 3.00
N ARG A 49 7.19 -29.20 2.62
CA ARG A 49 7.33 -30.31 1.65
C ARG A 49 7.86 -29.81 0.31
N VAL A 50 7.33 -28.70 -0.21
CA VAL A 50 7.86 -28.08 -1.45
C VAL A 50 9.33 -27.67 -1.29
N LEU A 51 9.69 -27.05 -0.17
CA LEU A 51 11.05 -26.57 0.06
C LEU A 51 12.07 -27.70 0.28
N GLN A 52 11.63 -28.85 0.79
CA GLN A 52 12.48 -30.01 1.07
C GLN A 52 12.57 -30.96 -0.12
N GLU A 53 11.43 -31.36 -0.68
CA GLU A 53 11.31 -32.42 -1.68
C GLU A 53 11.21 -31.88 -3.11
N GLY A 54 10.87 -30.60 -3.27
CA GLY A 54 10.59 -30.01 -4.59
C GLY A 54 9.30 -30.55 -5.19
N GLU A 55 8.34 -30.97 -4.37
CA GLU A 55 7.05 -31.47 -4.84
C GLU A 55 5.87 -31.05 -3.97
N PHE A 56 4.67 -31.02 -4.56
CA PHE A 56 3.40 -30.83 -3.86
C PHE A 56 2.24 -31.47 -4.61
N GLU A 57 1.08 -31.48 -3.96
CA GLU A 57 -0.19 -31.93 -4.52
C GLU A 57 -1.16 -30.75 -4.63
N ARG A 58 -1.95 -30.71 -5.70
CA ARG A 58 -3.06 -29.75 -5.83
C ARG A 58 -4.13 -30.05 -4.80
N VAL A 59 -4.87 -29.01 -4.38
CA VAL A 59 -6.01 -29.21 -3.47
C VAL A 59 -7.04 -30.12 -4.12
N GLY A 60 -7.44 -31.18 -3.41
CA GLY A 60 -8.38 -32.19 -3.89
C GLY A 60 -7.79 -33.20 -4.89
N GLY A 61 -6.50 -33.11 -5.20
CA GLY A 61 -5.78 -34.07 -6.03
C GLY A 61 -4.78 -34.90 -5.22
N SER A 62 -4.42 -36.08 -5.74
CA SER A 62 -3.38 -36.95 -5.18
C SER A 62 -2.13 -37.05 -6.06
N ARG A 63 -2.14 -36.34 -7.20
CA ARG A 63 -1.00 -36.32 -8.13
C ARG A 63 0.08 -35.40 -7.57
N SER A 64 1.24 -35.98 -7.26
CA SER A 64 2.45 -35.22 -6.93
C SER A 64 2.99 -34.50 -8.17
N ILE A 65 3.30 -33.22 -8.01
CA ILE A 65 3.84 -32.32 -9.03
C ILE A 65 5.22 -31.88 -8.56
N LYS A 66 6.26 -32.18 -9.34
CA LYS A 66 7.62 -31.73 -9.07
C LYS A 66 7.86 -30.34 -9.64
N VAL A 67 8.54 -29.50 -8.87
CA VAL A 67 8.92 -28.14 -9.23
C VAL A 67 10.33 -27.81 -8.75
N SER A 68 11.03 -26.99 -9.52
CA SER A 68 12.32 -26.40 -9.15
C SER A 68 12.16 -24.89 -9.07
N VAL A 69 12.09 -24.34 -7.86
CA VAL A 69 11.78 -22.92 -7.66
C VAL A 69 12.75 -22.30 -6.66
N ARG A 70 13.29 -21.12 -7.01
CA ARG A 70 13.97 -20.26 -6.03
C ARG A 70 12.92 -19.54 -5.19
N VAL A 71 12.96 -19.71 -3.88
CA VAL A 71 12.02 -19.06 -2.96
C VAL A 71 12.67 -17.84 -2.32
N ILE A 72 11.97 -16.70 -2.38
CA ILE A 72 12.28 -15.49 -1.60
C ILE A 72 11.05 -15.25 -0.72
N ALA A 73 11.24 -15.12 0.58
CA ALA A 73 10.16 -14.88 1.53
C ALA A 73 10.39 -13.58 2.30
N ALA A 74 9.32 -12.86 2.61
CA ALA A 74 9.31 -11.67 3.44
C ALA A 74 8.25 -11.80 4.54
N THR A 75 8.47 -11.12 5.66
CA THR A 75 7.50 -10.99 6.76
C THR A 75 7.87 -9.80 7.63
N ASN A 76 6.86 -9.20 8.25
CA ASN A 76 6.98 -8.18 9.29
C ASN A 76 6.99 -8.78 10.71
N ARG A 77 6.78 -10.09 10.86
CA ARG A 77 6.73 -10.79 12.16
C ARG A 77 8.10 -11.31 12.55
N ASP A 78 8.37 -11.36 13.86
CA ASP A 78 9.51 -12.11 14.38
C ASP A 78 9.20 -13.62 14.33
N LEU A 79 9.77 -14.30 13.33
CA LEU A 79 9.55 -15.74 13.17
C LEU A 79 10.17 -16.57 14.30
N LYS A 80 11.21 -16.09 14.99
CA LYS A 80 11.78 -16.82 16.13
C LYS A 80 10.80 -16.82 17.29
N GLN A 81 10.23 -15.65 17.59
CA GLN A 81 9.17 -15.54 18.59
C GLN A 81 7.94 -16.37 18.18
N ALA A 82 7.53 -16.32 16.92
CA ALA A 82 6.40 -17.12 16.43
C ALA A 82 6.63 -18.64 16.56
N VAL A 83 7.89 -19.10 16.46
CA VAL A 83 8.27 -20.49 16.73
C VAL A 83 8.12 -20.82 18.22
N GLU A 84 8.60 -19.96 19.11
CA GLU A 84 8.47 -20.13 20.56
C GLU A 84 6.99 -20.17 21.01
N GLU A 85 6.14 -19.37 20.37
CA GLU A 85 4.69 -19.34 20.61
C GLU A 85 3.92 -20.48 19.93
N GLY A 86 4.59 -21.37 19.17
CA GLY A 86 3.96 -22.48 18.45
C GLY A 86 3.09 -22.07 17.25
N LYS A 87 3.15 -20.79 16.83
CA LYS A 87 2.43 -20.24 15.67
C LYS A 87 3.17 -20.50 14.36
N PHE A 88 4.47 -20.79 14.44
CA PHE A 88 5.30 -21.09 13.28
C PHE A 88 6.14 -22.35 13.53
N ARG A 89 6.30 -23.19 12.51
CA ARG A 89 7.08 -24.41 12.66
C ARG A 89 8.57 -24.13 12.62
N ALA A 90 9.31 -24.72 13.57
CA ALA A 90 10.77 -24.57 13.64
C ALA A 90 11.48 -25.10 12.37
N ASP A 91 11.03 -26.24 11.83
CA ASP A 91 11.61 -26.86 10.63
C ASP A 91 11.50 -25.95 9.39
N LEU A 92 10.34 -25.32 9.20
CA LEU A 92 10.12 -24.34 8.14
C LEU A 92 10.96 -23.08 8.35
N PHE A 93 11.05 -22.58 9.59
CA PHE A 93 11.87 -21.42 9.92
C PHE A 93 13.32 -21.63 9.49
N TYR A 94 13.93 -22.77 9.84
CA TYR A 94 15.31 -23.06 9.45
C TYR A 94 15.48 -23.22 7.94
N ARG A 95 14.44 -23.67 7.22
CA ARG A 95 14.51 -23.82 5.76
C ARG A 95 14.37 -22.50 5.01
N LEU A 96 13.64 -21.53 5.57
CA LEU A 96 13.49 -20.18 5.00
C LEU A 96 14.65 -19.26 5.40
N ASN A 97 15.12 -19.36 6.64
CA ASN A 97 16.13 -18.47 7.22
C ASN A 97 17.58 -18.88 6.86
N VAL A 98 17.83 -19.18 5.57
CA VAL A 98 19.15 -19.55 5.06
C VAL A 98 20.02 -18.32 4.81
N PHE A 99 19.43 -17.27 4.25
CA PHE A 99 20.12 -16.00 3.97
C PHE A 99 19.21 -14.82 4.37
N PRO A 100 19.17 -14.45 5.66
CA PRO A 100 18.32 -13.37 6.12
C PRO A 100 18.79 -12.01 5.62
N ILE A 101 17.84 -11.22 5.13
CA ILE A 101 18.06 -9.80 4.79
C ILE A 101 17.13 -8.99 5.69
N PHE A 102 17.72 -8.23 6.62
CA PHE A 102 16.98 -7.32 7.47
C PHE A 102 16.78 -5.98 6.76
N ILE A 103 15.52 -5.54 6.63
CA ILE A 103 15.20 -4.23 6.07
C ILE A 103 14.96 -3.27 7.24
N PRO A 104 15.86 -2.30 7.48
CA PRO A 104 15.67 -1.36 8.57
C PRO A 104 14.45 -0.46 8.31
N PRO A 105 13.68 -0.11 9.36
CA PRO A 105 12.58 0.83 9.25
C PRO A 105 13.10 2.22 8.84
N LEU A 106 12.22 3.05 8.28
CA LEU A 106 12.61 4.34 7.72
C LEU A 106 13.23 5.29 8.77
N ARG A 107 12.79 5.18 10.04
CA ARG A 107 13.35 5.92 11.18
C ARG A 107 14.84 5.68 11.45
N GLU A 108 15.38 4.53 11.01
CA GLU A 108 16.80 4.16 11.15
C GLU A 108 17.64 4.59 9.94
N ARG A 109 17.01 5.12 8.88
CA ARG A 109 17.67 5.60 7.64
C ARG A 109 17.19 7.00 7.27
N LYS A 110 17.38 7.96 8.19
CA LYS A 110 16.84 9.33 8.07
C LYS A 110 17.35 10.08 6.83
N GLU A 111 18.53 9.70 6.35
CA GLU A 111 19.16 10.26 5.16
C GLU A 111 18.30 10.05 3.90
N ASP A 112 17.58 8.93 3.83
CA ASP A 112 16.72 8.58 2.71
C ASP A 112 15.43 9.41 2.64
N ILE A 113 14.96 9.94 3.79
CA ILE A 113 13.70 10.69 3.90
C ILE A 113 13.70 11.85 2.91
N SER A 114 14.78 12.61 2.83
CA SER A 114 14.87 13.77 1.94
C SER A 114 14.74 13.40 0.46
N VAL A 115 15.32 12.27 0.06
CA VAL A 115 15.27 11.78 -1.33
C VAL A 115 13.87 11.25 -1.64
N LEU A 116 13.29 10.46 -0.73
CA LEU A 116 11.95 9.90 -0.85
C LEU A 116 10.87 10.98 -0.93
N VAL A 117 10.94 12.01 -0.07
CA VAL A 117 10.00 13.14 -0.11
C VAL A 117 10.02 13.81 -1.49
N ARG A 118 11.20 14.15 -2.01
CA ARG A 118 11.33 14.77 -3.34
C ARG A 118 10.77 13.88 -4.45
N HIS A 119 11.02 12.58 -4.36
CA HIS A 119 10.48 11.59 -5.29
C HIS A 119 8.94 11.59 -5.28
N PHE A 120 8.33 11.46 -4.09
CA PHE A 120 6.87 11.41 -3.94
C PHE A 120 6.21 12.73 -4.33
N VAL A 121 6.78 13.88 -3.94
CA VAL A 121 6.27 15.19 -4.36
C VAL A 121 6.24 15.29 -5.87
N THR A 122 7.31 14.87 -6.56
CA THR A 122 7.38 14.90 -8.02
C THR A 122 6.36 13.95 -8.66
N LYS A 123 6.26 12.71 -8.14
CA LYS A 123 5.31 11.68 -8.58
C LYS A 123 3.87 12.20 -8.51
N TYR A 124 3.47 12.79 -7.39
CA TYR A 124 2.11 13.23 -7.15
C TYR A 124 1.78 14.58 -7.78
N SER A 125 2.73 15.51 -7.84
CA SER A 125 2.55 16.78 -8.57
C SER A 125 2.24 16.51 -10.04
N LYS A 126 2.97 15.57 -10.66
CA LYS A 126 2.72 15.14 -12.04
C LYS A 126 1.37 14.44 -12.20
N LYS A 127 1.01 13.54 -11.28
CA LYS A 127 -0.30 12.81 -11.28
C LYS A 127 -1.49 13.77 -11.11
N LEU A 128 -1.31 14.86 -10.37
CA LEU A 128 -2.36 15.84 -10.04
C LEU A 128 -2.32 17.09 -10.92
N GLU A 129 -1.39 17.17 -11.87
CA GLU A 129 -1.16 18.34 -12.73
C GLU A 129 -0.96 19.64 -11.93
N LYS A 130 -0.36 19.53 -10.74
CA LYS A 130 0.00 20.66 -9.90
C LYS A 130 1.46 21.04 -10.12
N LYS A 131 1.73 22.34 -10.10
CA LYS A 131 3.10 22.86 -10.13
C LYS A 131 3.58 23.07 -8.70
N ILE A 132 4.56 22.26 -8.29
CA ILE A 132 5.20 22.34 -6.98
C ILE A 132 6.68 22.53 -7.22
N ASP A 133 7.18 23.70 -6.83
CA ASP A 133 8.52 24.17 -7.08
C ASP A 133 9.43 23.95 -5.87
N ASN A 134 8.88 23.94 -4.65
CA ASN A 134 9.66 23.79 -3.42
C ASN A 134 8.92 23.01 -2.31
N ILE A 135 9.71 22.43 -1.41
CA ILE A 135 9.25 21.85 -0.15
C ILE A 135 9.74 22.76 0.97
N SER A 136 8.86 23.18 1.88
CA SER A 136 9.27 24.10 2.95
C SER A 136 10.29 23.45 3.88
N SER A 137 11.25 24.26 4.38
CA SER A 137 12.23 23.78 5.35
C SER A 137 11.59 23.33 6.67
N GLU A 138 10.44 23.91 7.03
CA GLU A 138 9.64 23.53 8.20
C GLU A 138 9.03 22.14 8.03
N MET A 139 8.47 21.83 6.87
CA MET A 139 7.96 20.49 6.55
C MET A 139 9.07 19.45 6.63
N MET A 140 10.22 19.73 6.01
CA MET A 140 11.38 18.84 6.08
C MET A 140 11.86 18.63 7.52
N LYS A 141 11.92 19.69 8.34
CA LYS A 141 12.25 19.58 9.76
C LYS A 141 11.23 18.74 10.52
N GLY A 142 9.93 18.94 10.27
CA GLY A 142 8.86 18.15 10.91
C GLY A 142 8.97 16.66 10.59
N LEU A 143 9.21 16.30 9.33
CA LEU A 143 9.39 14.92 8.90
C LEU A 143 10.65 14.26 9.48
N LEU A 144 11.70 15.04 9.77
CA LEU A 144 12.96 14.55 10.36
C LEU A 144 12.95 14.51 11.89
N ALA A 145 12.17 15.41 12.53
CA ALA A 145 12.12 15.61 13.97
C ALA A 145 11.10 14.69 14.67
N HIS A 146 9.99 14.35 14.01
CA HIS A 146 9.11 13.29 14.50
C HIS A 146 9.86 11.93 14.51
N PRO A 147 9.42 10.94 15.31
CA PRO A 147 9.92 9.55 15.26
C PRO A 147 9.71 8.83 13.90
N GLY A 148 9.46 9.59 12.84
CA GLY A 148 9.30 9.19 11.46
C GLY A 148 7.98 8.48 11.21
N PRO A 149 7.52 8.45 9.95
CA PRO A 149 6.62 7.40 9.51
C PRO A 149 7.30 6.05 9.73
N GLY A 150 6.61 5.09 10.36
CA GLY A 150 7.12 3.76 10.66
C GLY A 150 7.64 3.02 9.43
N ASN A 151 7.17 3.39 8.23
CA ASN A 151 7.59 2.85 6.94
C ASN A 151 7.50 3.87 5.79
N VAL A 152 7.96 3.47 4.60
CA VAL A 152 7.95 4.31 3.38
C VAL A 152 6.52 4.61 2.88
N ARG A 153 5.55 3.71 3.11
CA ARG A 153 4.15 3.91 2.67
C ARG A 153 3.49 5.04 3.44
N GLU A 154 3.73 5.12 4.74
CA GLU A 154 3.25 6.22 5.57
C GLU A 154 3.82 7.56 5.11
N LEU A 155 5.13 7.63 4.80
CA LEU A 155 5.74 8.81 4.20
C LEU A 155 5.05 9.17 2.88
N GLU A 156 4.88 8.18 2.00
CA GLU A 156 4.22 8.35 0.70
C GLU A 156 2.80 8.93 0.88
N ASN A 157 2.01 8.41 1.81
CA ASN A 157 0.64 8.86 2.12
C ASN A 157 0.61 10.30 2.67
N ILE A 158 1.55 10.67 3.55
CA ILE A 158 1.66 12.04 4.06
C ILE A 158 1.96 12.99 2.90
N ILE A 159 2.92 12.64 2.03
CA ILE A 159 3.28 13.48 0.89
C ILE A 159 2.16 13.55 -0.14
N GLU A 160 1.48 12.46 -0.44
CA GLU A 160 0.33 12.46 -1.37
C GLU A 160 -0.77 13.41 -0.87
N ARG A 161 -1.16 13.31 0.41
CA ARG A 161 -2.15 14.22 1.03
C ARG A 161 -1.69 15.66 1.00
N ALA A 162 -0.43 15.93 1.33
CA ALA A 162 0.11 17.29 1.28
C ALA A 162 0.06 17.90 -0.13
N VAL A 163 0.35 17.13 -1.17
CA VAL A 163 0.24 17.58 -2.57
C VAL A 163 -1.23 17.83 -2.95
N ILE A 164 -2.18 16.99 -2.50
CA ILE A 164 -3.62 17.16 -2.75
C ILE A 164 -4.13 18.48 -2.17
N ILE A 165 -3.70 18.82 -0.95
CA ILE A 165 -4.15 20.02 -0.23
C ILE A 165 -3.37 21.27 -0.70
N ALA A 166 -2.13 21.12 -1.18
CA ALA A 166 -1.27 22.26 -1.53
C ALA A 166 -1.94 23.25 -2.50
N HIS A 167 -1.95 24.52 -2.09
CA HIS A 167 -2.47 25.66 -2.85
C HIS A 167 -1.38 26.54 -3.45
N SER A 168 -0.15 26.37 -2.97
CA SER A 168 1.03 27.14 -3.33
C SER A 168 2.02 26.25 -4.08
N PRO A 169 2.90 26.83 -4.92
CA PRO A 169 4.08 26.13 -5.45
C PRO A 169 5.04 25.64 -4.35
N VAL A 170 4.83 26.01 -3.09
CA VAL A 170 5.56 25.49 -1.94
C VAL A 170 4.64 24.59 -1.12
N ILE A 171 5.03 23.32 -0.91
CA ILE A 171 4.31 22.44 0.03
C ILE A 171 4.73 22.79 1.46
N GLN A 172 3.74 22.93 2.32
CA GLN A 172 3.87 23.05 3.76
C GLN A 172 3.02 21.97 4.43
N ILE A 173 3.40 21.56 5.64
CA ILE A 173 2.50 20.81 6.52
C ILE A 173 1.59 21.85 7.17
N ASP A 174 0.35 21.95 6.69
CA ASP A 174 -0.70 22.75 7.32
C ASP A 174 -1.18 22.04 8.59
N GLU A 175 -1.62 22.77 9.63
CA GLU A 175 -2.21 22.18 10.85
C GLU A 175 -3.43 21.29 10.53
N SER A 176 -4.08 21.50 9.38
CA SER A 176 -5.17 20.66 8.85
C SER A 176 -4.72 19.32 8.27
N LEU A 177 -3.43 19.14 7.95
CA LEU A 177 -2.81 17.82 7.90
C LEU A 177 -2.59 17.42 9.35
N ASP A 178 -3.68 17.06 10.02
CA ASP A 178 -3.66 16.62 11.40
C ASP A 178 -2.65 15.47 11.47
N MET A 179 -1.41 15.78 11.88
CA MET A 179 -0.35 14.81 12.16
C MET A 179 -0.64 14.12 13.50
N ARG A 180 -1.93 13.97 13.84
CA ARG A 180 -2.44 12.83 14.58
C ARG A 180 -2.23 11.61 13.71
N LEU A 181 -0.96 11.22 13.68
CA LEU A 181 -0.48 9.87 13.56
C LEU A 181 -1.02 9.10 14.77
N ASP A 182 -2.35 9.05 14.95
CA ASP A 182 -2.94 8.02 15.77
C ASP A 182 -2.52 6.72 15.11
N ASP A 183 -1.84 5.90 15.89
CA ASP A 183 -1.23 4.62 15.53
C ASP A 183 -2.11 3.93 14.47
N PRO A 184 -1.68 3.90 13.19
CA PRO A 184 -2.49 3.25 12.18
C PRO A 184 -2.38 1.77 12.49
N ASP A 185 -3.40 1.25 13.16
CA ASP A 185 -3.64 -0.18 13.24
C ASP A 185 -3.48 -0.73 11.81
N PRO A 186 -2.47 -1.58 11.55
CA PRO A 186 -2.21 -2.09 10.21
C PRO A 186 -3.39 -2.89 9.65
N ASP A 187 -4.33 -3.30 10.52
CA ASP A 187 -5.58 -3.99 10.17
C ASP A 187 -6.82 -3.06 10.12
N ALA A 188 -6.69 -1.76 10.41
CA ALA A 188 -7.82 -0.84 10.28
C ALA A 188 -8.15 -0.61 8.81
N PRO A 189 -9.44 -0.73 8.40
CA PRO A 189 -9.85 -0.38 7.05
C PRO A 189 -9.50 1.10 6.83
N SER A 190 -8.61 1.36 5.86
CA SER A 190 -8.11 2.70 5.56
C SER A 190 -9.28 3.69 5.57
N ALA A 191 -9.21 4.72 6.42
CA ALA A 191 -10.21 5.77 6.47
C ALA A 191 -10.29 6.45 5.09
N GLY A 192 -11.26 6.03 4.27
CA GLY A 192 -11.51 6.49 2.92
C GLY A 192 -10.48 6.02 1.89
N THR A 193 -10.94 5.74 0.67
CA THR A 193 -10.03 5.64 -0.48
C THR A 193 -9.44 7.02 -0.78
N LEU A 194 -8.33 7.07 -1.52
CA LEU A 194 -7.68 8.32 -1.89
C LEU A 194 -8.60 9.29 -2.68
N GLU A 195 -9.53 8.71 -3.44
CA GLU A 195 -10.57 9.45 -4.15
C GLU A 195 -11.58 10.06 -3.17
N ASP A 196 -11.85 9.44 -2.03
CA ASP A 196 -12.73 9.97 -0.99
C ASP A 196 -12.11 11.18 -0.31
N VAL A 197 -10.82 11.14 0.03
CA VAL A 197 -10.12 12.29 0.62
C VAL A 197 -10.04 13.47 -0.36
N GLU A 198 -9.69 13.22 -1.63
CA GLU A 198 -9.69 14.24 -2.68
C GLU A 198 -11.11 14.82 -2.88
N ARG A 199 -12.12 13.96 -2.85
CA ARG A 199 -13.53 14.32 -3.03
C ARG A 199 -14.06 15.19 -1.90
N ASP A 200 -13.87 14.77 -0.65
CA ASP A 200 -14.34 15.48 0.54
C ASP A 200 -13.71 16.86 0.64
N TYR A 201 -12.42 16.94 0.30
CA TYR A 201 -11.70 18.20 0.27
C TYR A 201 -12.22 19.15 -0.82
N ILE A 202 -12.38 18.66 -2.06
CA ILE A 202 -12.95 19.45 -3.16
C ILE A 202 -14.38 19.90 -2.83
N LEU A 203 -15.19 19.03 -2.22
CA LEU A 203 -16.54 19.36 -1.78
C LEU A 203 -16.53 20.50 -0.76
N ARG A 204 -15.69 20.41 0.28
CA ARG A 204 -15.57 21.45 1.31
C ARG A 204 -15.22 22.81 0.72
N VAL A 205 -14.26 22.86 -0.21
CA VAL A 205 -13.86 24.10 -0.87
C VAL A 205 -14.95 24.63 -1.81
N LEU A 206 -15.67 23.74 -2.51
CA LEU A 206 -16.81 24.13 -3.33
C LEU A 206 -17.95 24.69 -2.47
N GLU A 207 -18.25 24.10 -1.33
CA GLU A 207 -19.28 24.58 -0.39
C GLU A 207 -18.92 25.96 0.17
N ASP A 208 -17.69 26.14 0.66
CA ASP A 208 -17.19 27.42 1.16
C ASP A 208 -17.25 28.54 0.09
N LYS A 209 -17.02 28.18 -1.18
CA LYS A 209 -17.11 29.13 -2.32
C LYS A 209 -18.45 29.14 -3.03
N GLY A 210 -19.52 28.57 -2.44
CA GLY A 210 -20.88 28.61 -3.00
C GLY A 210 -21.01 27.96 -4.37
N TRP A 211 -20.23 26.91 -4.63
CA TRP A 211 -20.13 26.17 -5.89
C TRP A 211 -19.67 27.01 -7.09
N VAL A 212 -18.96 28.12 -6.84
CA VAL A 212 -18.36 28.95 -7.88
C VAL A 212 -17.01 28.35 -8.29
N ILE A 213 -16.90 27.88 -9.53
CA ILE A 213 -15.68 27.22 -10.05
C ILE A 213 -14.66 28.26 -10.57
N HIS A 214 -15.12 29.35 -11.18
CA HIS A 214 -14.30 30.32 -11.93
C HIS A 214 -14.12 31.66 -11.21
N GLY A 215 -13.10 32.43 -11.63
CA GLY A 215 -12.86 33.80 -11.19
C GLY A 215 -11.97 33.89 -9.95
N ALA A 216 -11.57 35.11 -9.58
CA ALA A 216 -10.63 35.38 -8.47
C ALA A 216 -11.08 34.83 -7.10
N ARG A 217 -12.38 34.56 -6.93
CA ARG A 217 -12.96 33.96 -5.71
C ARG A 217 -13.49 32.53 -5.92
N GLY A 218 -13.22 31.92 -7.08
CA GLY A 218 -13.70 30.58 -7.40
C GLY A 218 -12.88 29.49 -6.70
N ALA A 219 -13.51 28.33 -6.49
CA ALA A 219 -12.92 27.15 -5.89
C ALA A 219 -11.64 26.69 -6.62
N ALA A 220 -11.52 26.91 -7.93
CA ALA A 220 -10.32 26.56 -8.68
C ALA A 220 -9.08 27.36 -8.26
N VAL A 221 -9.27 28.64 -7.92
CA VAL A 221 -8.18 29.51 -7.44
C VAL A 221 -7.72 29.06 -6.06
N VAL A 222 -8.68 28.75 -5.18
CA VAL A 222 -8.36 28.22 -3.85
C VAL A 222 -7.65 26.90 -3.99
N LEU A 223 -8.18 25.95 -4.77
CA LEU A 223 -7.57 24.63 -5.00
C LEU A 223 -6.25 24.65 -5.80
N GLY A 224 -5.77 25.84 -6.20
CA GLY A 224 -4.50 26.00 -6.91
C GLY A 224 -4.44 25.28 -8.25
N MET A 225 -5.59 25.08 -8.91
CA MET A 225 -5.69 24.32 -10.16
C MET A 225 -6.46 25.07 -11.23
N ASN A 226 -6.20 24.74 -12.49
CA ASN A 226 -6.96 25.32 -13.60
C ASN A 226 -8.45 24.95 -13.44
N PRO A 227 -9.40 25.89 -13.65
CA PRO A 227 -10.83 25.59 -13.59
C PRO A 227 -11.29 24.44 -14.50
N HIS A 228 -10.60 24.19 -15.61
CA HIS A 228 -10.84 23.03 -16.47
C HIS A 228 -10.39 21.72 -15.81
N THR A 229 -9.24 21.72 -15.14
CA THR A 229 -8.73 20.58 -14.34
C THR A 229 -9.67 20.27 -13.18
N LEU A 230 -10.17 21.29 -12.47
CA LEU A 230 -11.16 21.11 -11.40
C LEU A 230 -12.43 20.43 -11.92
N ARG A 231 -12.94 20.82 -13.10
CA ARG A 231 -14.11 20.16 -13.71
C ARG A 231 -13.83 18.72 -14.11
N SER A 232 -12.64 18.43 -14.64
CA SER A 232 -12.23 17.06 -14.96
C SER A 232 -12.20 16.18 -13.70
N ARG A 233 -11.65 16.71 -12.61
CA ARG A 233 -11.60 16.05 -11.28
C ARG A 233 -12.98 15.85 -10.69
N MET A 234 -13.83 16.87 -10.68
CA MET A 234 -15.22 16.74 -10.22
C MET A 234 -15.98 15.65 -10.98
N LYS A 235 -15.78 15.56 -12.31
CA LYS A 235 -16.41 14.51 -13.12
C LYS A 235 -15.90 13.12 -12.76
N LYS A 236 -14.58 12.98 -12.55
CA LYS A 236 -13.94 11.72 -12.17
C LYS A 236 -14.41 11.24 -10.78
N LEU A 237 -14.52 12.16 -9.82
CA LEU A 237 -14.86 11.89 -8.43
C LEU A 237 -16.39 11.91 -8.15
N GLY A 238 -17.22 11.99 -9.19
CA GLY A 238 -18.68 12.00 -9.05
C GLY A 238 -19.26 13.23 -8.33
N ILE A 239 -18.52 14.33 -8.24
CA ILE A 239 -18.94 15.57 -7.56
C ILE A 239 -19.89 16.36 -8.45
N ARG A 240 -21.10 16.62 -7.97
CA ARG A 240 -22.13 17.43 -8.67
C ARG A 240 -22.73 18.47 -7.74
N LYS A 241 -23.01 19.64 -8.29
CA LYS A 241 -23.71 20.72 -7.57
C LYS A 241 -25.09 20.21 -7.12
N PRO A 242 -25.45 20.30 -5.83
CA PRO A 242 -26.78 20.02 -5.35
C PRO A 242 -27.77 20.85 -6.16
N GLY A 243 -28.74 20.20 -6.80
CA GLY A 243 -29.81 20.90 -7.47
C GLY A 243 -30.51 21.83 -6.48
N ARG A 244 -30.84 23.05 -6.91
CA ARG A 244 -31.75 23.92 -6.13
C ARG A 244 -33.01 23.10 -5.86
N ARG A 245 -33.27 22.74 -4.59
CA ARG A 245 -34.62 22.38 -4.17
C ARG A 245 -35.45 23.65 -4.38
N SER A 246 -36.23 23.64 -5.46
CA SER A 246 -37.38 24.53 -5.62
C SER A 246 -38.44 24.17 -4.59
#